data_AF-A0ABD0QVS3-F1
#
_entry.id   AF-A0ABD0QVS3-F1
#
_cell.length_a   1.000
_cell.length_b   1.000
_cell.length_c   1.000
_cell.angle_alpha   90.00
_cell.angle_beta   90.00
_cell.angle_gamma   90.00
#
_symmetry.space_group_name_H-M   'P 1'
#
loop_
_entity.id
_entity.type
_entity.pdbx_description
1 polymer ?
#
loop_
_entity_poly.entity_id
_entity_poly.type
_entity_poly.pdbx_seq_one_letter_code
_entity_poly.pdbx_strand_id
1 'polypeptide(L)'
;MSSSVSGLVDRSVIWETSDLSAYLHSSPWTPGVTVVTHKSFSSTASLFHLPEDAFLHLLLGARTVGHLLCESLAVRRCALVHTPQKRAGVELHVVPLHGLESEWKPHLAAEEDFQPYDPGYISSKSGPRWTDADLEAVRSRVRAQLPDPNAAPDYTFLGDPSDPGLFPRIVRGEEKQWRVWEDDGHVAFLTPFPNTPGLTVLVPRKPLSSDIFRLEEGDYRRLALATRKVSGLLEAGLGAWGVGLIFEGFEIDYAHAKLIPLISSPDEAQMSLTCPAPEFFDRYPGYVTSASGPPASRE
;
A
#
# COMPACT_ATOMS: atom_id res chain seq x y z
N MET A 1 -36.48 -13.29 -29.92
CA MET A 1 -35.34 -13.97 -29.31
C MET A 1 -34.07 -13.37 -29.90
N SER A 2 -33.44 -12.46 -29.18
CA SER A 2 -32.07 -12.01 -29.48
C SER A 2 -31.38 -11.95 -28.12
N SER A 3 -30.52 -12.93 -27.89
CA SER A 3 -29.75 -13.11 -26.67
C SER A 3 -28.76 -11.97 -26.51
N SER A 4 -28.91 -11.18 -25.45
CA SER A 4 -27.86 -10.33 -24.93
C SER A 4 -26.73 -11.22 -24.41
N VAL A 5 -25.72 -11.46 -25.24
CA VAL A 5 -24.45 -12.02 -24.79
C VAL A 5 -23.81 -10.93 -23.93
N SER A 6 -23.80 -11.16 -22.62
CA SER A 6 -22.98 -10.41 -21.69
C SER A 6 -21.53 -10.50 -22.17
N GLY A 7 -20.98 -9.41 -22.67
CA GLY A 7 -19.58 -9.32 -23.04
C GLY A 7 -18.72 -9.55 -21.81
N LEU A 8 -18.29 -10.81 -21.61
CA LEU A 8 -17.16 -11.11 -20.75
C LEU A 8 -15.98 -10.38 -21.38
N VAL A 9 -15.48 -9.36 -20.69
CA VAL A 9 -14.17 -8.80 -21.00
C VAL A 9 -13.21 -9.97 -20.93
N ASP A 10 -12.59 -10.33 -22.05
CA ASP A 10 -11.59 -11.38 -22.13
C ASP A 10 -10.39 -10.93 -21.29
N ARG A 11 -10.36 -11.34 -20.03
CA ARG A 11 -9.30 -11.01 -19.09
C ARG A 11 -8.15 -11.99 -19.37
N SER A 12 -6.95 -11.47 -19.61
CA SER A 12 -5.76 -12.29 -19.76
C SER A 12 -5.33 -12.86 -18.40
N VAL A 13 -6.02 -13.93 -17.97
CA VAL A 13 -5.75 -14.65 -16.71
C VAL A 13 -4.41 -15.36 -16.80
N ILE A 14 -3.55 -15.13 -15.81
CA ILE A 14 -2.20 -15.72 -15.74
C ILE A 14 -2.03 -16.67 -14.56
N TRP A 15 -2.93 -16.62 -13.58
CA TRP A 15 -2.94 -17.49 -12.41
C TRP A 15 -4.34 -17.54 -11.80
N GLU A 16 -4.72 -18.69 -11.23
CA GLU A 16 -5.99 -18.84 -10.53
C GLU A 16 -5.95 -19.96 -9.48
N THR A 17 -6.85 -19.85 -8.51
CA THR A 17 -7.25 -20.93 -7.59
C THR A 17 -8.74 -21.21 -7.76
N SER A 18 -9.34 -22.00 -6.86
CA SER A 18 -10.81 -22.13 -6.82
C SER A 18 -11.50 -20.78 -6.58
N ASP A 19 -10.86 -19.89 -5.82
CA ASP A 19 -11.51 -18.71 -5.24
C ASP A 19 -10.86 -17.38 -5.69
N LEU A 20 -9.60 -17.42 -6.14
CA LEU A 20 -8.85 -16.25 -6.60
C LEU A 20 -8.57 -16.31 -8.10
N SER A 21 -8.46 -15.14 -8.72
CA SER A 21 -7.99 -14.96 -10.09
C SER A 21 -6.97 -13.84 -10.15
N ALA A 22 -5.95 -14.04 -10.98
CA ALA A 22 -4.99 -13.01 -11.35
C ALA A 22 -4.93 -12.83 -12.87
N TYR A 23 -5.08 -11.58 -13.34
CA TYR A 23 -5.08 -11.23 -14.76
C TYR A 23 -4.33 -9.93 -15.01
N LEU A 24 -3.84 -9.75 -16.24
CA LEU A 24 -3.12 -8.53 -16.63
C LEU A 24 -4.05 -7.31 -16.59
N HIS A 25 -3.56 -6.21 -16.03
CA HIS A 25 -4.28 -4.95 -15.96
C HIS A 25 -4.40 -4.34 -17.37
N SER A 26 -5.59 -3.90 -17.75
CA SER A 26 -5.89 -3.44 -19.13
C SER A 26 -5.27 -2.09 -19.50
N SER A 27 -4.90 -1.29 -18.50
CA SER A 27 -4.29 0.03 -18.67
C SER A 27 -3.12 0.22 -17.69
N PRO A 28 -2.07 -0.61 -17.79
CA PRO A 28 -1.07 -0.72 -16.75
C PRO A 28 -0.12 0.48 -16.75
N TRP A 29 0.30 0.91 -15.57
CA TRP A 29 1.26 2.01 -15.40
C TRP A 29 2.71 1.60 -15.74
N THR A 30 3.00 0.30 -15.72
CA THR A 30 4.29 -0.30 -16.12
C THR A 30 4.03 -1.70 -16.69
N PRO A 31 4.92 -2.29 -17.51
CA PRO A 31 4.68 -3.61 -18.09
C PRO A 31 4.39 -4.69 -17.03
N GLY A 32 3.34 -5.49 -17.27
CA GLY A 32 3.05 -6.69 -16.47
C GLY A 32 2.31 -6.47 -15.15
N VAL A 33 1.77 -5.27 -14.89
CA VAL A 33 0.88 -5.06 -13.73
C VAL A 33 -0.25 -6.09 -13.77
N THR A 34 -0.38 -6.84 -12.68
CA THR A 34 -1.36 -7.92 -12.57
C THR A 34 -2.33 -7.61 -11.45
N VAL A 35 -3.63 -7.71 -11.75
CA VAL A 35 -4.71 -7.58 -10.79
C VAL A 35 -4.97 -8.94 -10.17
N VAL A 36 -4.97 -9.03 -8.84
CA VAL A 36 -5.35 -10.20 -8.06
C VAL A 36 -6.64 -9.90 -7.31
N THR A 37 -7.66 -10.74 -7.46
CA THR A 37 -8.99 -10.52 -6.88
C THR A 37 -9.70 -11.84 -6.58
N HIS A 38 -10.75 -11.78 -5.76
CA HIS A 38 -11.65 -12.91 -5.53
C HIS A 38 -12.58 -13.12 -6.73
N LYS A 39 -12.80 -14.38 -7.12
CA LYS A 39 -13.74 -14.77 -8.19
C LYS A 39 -15.19 -14.49 -7.78
N SER A 40 -15.50 -14.67 -6.50
CA SER A 40 -16.78 -14.27 -5.92
C SER A 40 -16.79 -12.76 -5.66
N PHE A 41 -17.75 -12.06 -6.27
CA PHE A 41 -17.95 -10.63 -6.06
C PHE A 41 -18.26 -10.36 -4.57
N SER A 42 -17.35 -9.67 -3.90
CA SER A 42 -17.64 -9.05 -2.60
C SER A 42 -18.17 -7.64 -2.86
N SER A 43 -19.27 -7.26 -2.21
CA SER A 43 -19.77 -5.87 -2.22
C SER A 43 -18.89 -4.92 -1.40
N THR A 44 -17.80 -5.42 -0.80
CA THR A 44 -16.88 -4.62 0.01
C THR A 44 -15.94 -3.79 -0.87
N ALA A 45 -15.91 -2.49 -0.63
CA ALA A 45 -15.04 -1.55 -1.35
C ALA A 45 -13.56 -1.63 -0.95
N SER A 46 -13.24 -2.19 0.22
CA SER A 46 -11.90 -2.12 0.83
C SER A 46 -11.38 -3.51 1.20
N LEU A 47 -10.09 -3.74 0.94
CA LEU A 47 -9.33 -4.92 1.38
C LEU A 47 -9.50 -5.15 2.89
N PHE A 48 -9.48 -4.08 3.68
CA PHE A 48 -9.49 -4.15 5.14
C PHE A 48 -10.85 -4.50 5.73
N HIS A 49 -11.93 -4.46 4.94
CA HIS A 49 -13.28 -4.82 5.36
C HIS A 49 -13.65 -6.28 5.02
N LEU A 50 -12.79 -7.01 4.32
CA LEU A 50 -12.96 -8.45 4.09
C LEU A 50 -12.92 -9.23 5.42
N PRO A 51 -13.52 -10.41 5.53
CA PRO A 51 -13.20 -11.37 6.60
C PRO A 51 -11.68 -11.61 6.70
N GLU A 52 -11.16 -11.89 7.90
CA GLU A 52 -9.70 -11.99 8.13
C GLU A 52 -9.03 -13.08 7.30
N ASP A 53 -9.69 -14.24 7.16
CA ASP A 53 -9.25 -15.35 6.33
C ASP A 53 -9.22 -14.96 4.84
N ALA A 54 -10.26 -14.29 4.34
CA ALA A 54 -10.33 -13.81 2.96
C ALA A 54 -9.29 -12.71 2.67
N PHE A 55 -9.03 -11.83 3.65
CA PHE A 55 -7.98 -10.80 3.60
C PHE A 55 -6.59 -11.42 3.50
N LEU A 56 -6.26 -12.36 4.38
CA LEU A 56 -4.98 -13.06 4.35
C LEU A 56 -4.83 -13.91 3.09
N HIS A 57 -5.88 -14.61 2.68
CA HIS A 57 -5.86 -15.44 1.47
C HIS A 57 -5.55 -14.61 0.22
N LEU A 58 -6.17 -13.43 0.09
CA LEU A 58 -5.94 -12.54 -1.05
C LEU A 58 -4.50 -12.00 -1.07
N LEU A 59 -3.96 -11.57 0.08
CA LEU A 59 -2.59 -11.09 0.20
C LEU A 59 -1.55 -12.20 -0.11
N LEU A 60 -1.79 -13.43 0.35
CA LEU A 60 -0.93 -14.58 0.03
C LEU A 60 -1.02 -14.96 -1.46
N GLY A 61 -2.20 -14.81 -2.06
CA GLY A 61 -2.37 -14.91 -3.52
C GLY A 61 -1.52 -13.88 -4.25
N ALA A 62 -1.57 -12.61 -3.83
CA ALA A 62 -0.74 -11.55 -4.40
C ALA A 62 0.77 -11.81 -4.22
N ARG A 63 1.19 -12.36 -3.07
CA ARG A 63 2.58 -12.81 -2.86
C ARG A 63 2.98 -13.91 -3.85
N THR A 64 2.12 -14.89 -4.08
CA THR A 64 2.35 -15.98 -5.04
C THR A 64 2.50 -15.44 -6.46
N VAL A 65 1.60 -14.53 -6.86
CA VAL A 65 1.65 -13.85 -8.17
C VAL A 65 2.90 -12.99 -8.29
N GLY A 66 3.33 -12.31 -7.22
CA GLY A 66 4.59 -11.55 -7.19
C GLY A 66 5.80 -12.40 -7.53
N HIS A 67 5.91 -13.61 -6.96
CA HIS A 67 6.98 -14.54 -7.32
C HIS A 67 6.90 -15.00 -8.78
N LEU A 68 5.70 -15.34 -9.26
CA LEU A 68 5.47 -15.73 -10.65
C LEU A 68 5.91 -14.63 -11.63
N LEU A 69 5.59 -13.36 -11.34
CA LEU A 69 5.98 -12.23 -12.18
C LEU A 69 7.48 -11.97 -12.14
N CYS A 70 8.13 -12.12 -10.98
CA CYS A 70 9.58 -12.01 -10.88
C CYS A 70 10.30 -13.03 -11.78
N GLU A 71 9.84 -14.28 -11.78
CA GLU A 71 10.37 -15.33 -12.65
C GLU A 71 10.07 -15.07 -14.13
N SER A 72 8.82 -14.74 -14.45
CA SER A 72 8.33 -14.64 -15.84
C SER A 72 8.84 -13.41 -16.58
N LEU A 73 8.97 -12.28 -15.88
CA LEU A 73 9.39 -11.00 -16.45
C LEU A 73 10.87 -10.69 -16.20
N ALA A 74 11.59 -11.61 -15.53
CA ALA A 74 12.96 -11.41 -15.08
C ALA A 74 13.16 -10.12 -14.26
N VAL A 75 12.13 -9.66 -13.56
CA VAL A 75 12.24 -8.56 -12.60
C VAL A 75 12.71 -9.10 -11.25
N ARG A 76 13.46 -8.28 -10.51
CA ARG A 76 13.97 -8.70 -9.20
C ARG A 76 12.91 -8.72 -8.11
N ARG A 77 11.88 -7.89 -8.28
CA ARG A 77 10.91 -7.57 -7.24
C ARG A 77 9.61 -7.04 -7.83
N CYS A 78 8.53 -7.24 -7.09
CA CYS A 78 7.25 -6.59 -7.31
C CYS A 78 6.86 -5.74 -6.09
N ALA A 79 6.13 -4.66 -6.34
CA ALA A 79 5.38 -3.93 -5.35
C ALA A 79 3.93 -4.44 -5.26
N LEU A 80 3.23 -4.05 -4.20
CA LEU A 80 1.79 -4.23 -4.03
C LEU A 80 1.13 -2.87 -3.90
N VAL A 81 0.01 -2.66 -4.60
CA VAL A 81 -0.84 -1.49 -4.45
C VAL A 81 -2.30 -1.94 -4.29
N HIS A 82 -2.99 -1.42 -3.28
CA HIS A 82 -4.44 -1.54 -3.14
C HIS A 82 -5.04 -0.16 -2.92
N THR A 83 -6.02 0.18 -3.73
CA THR A 83 -6.85 1.37 -3.55
C THR A 83 -8.29 0.91 -3.37
N PRO A 84 -8.95 1.25 -2.25
CA PRO A 84 -10.38 1.00 -2.09
C PRO A 84 -11.19 1.54 -3.27
N GLN A 85 -12.24 0.83 -3.68
CA GLN A 85 -13.10 1.21 -4.80
C GLN A 85 -14.58 1.20 -4.39
N LYS A 86 -15.27 2.34 -4.49
CA LYS A 86 -16.68 2.47 -4.03
C LYS A 86 -17.69 1.61 -4.83
N ARG A 87 -17.34 1.19 -6.06
CA ARG A 87 -18.27 0.55 -7.02
C ARG A 87 -17.76 -0.75 -7.64
N ALA A 88 -16.70 -1.31 -7.07
CA ALA A 88 -16.06 -2.51 -7.59
C ALA A 88 -15.54 -3.38 -6.43
N GLY A 89 -15.20 -4.62 -6.75
CA GLY A 89 -14.66 -5.56 -5.77
C GLY A 89 -13.24 -5.20 -5.32
N VAL A 90 -12.73 -5.93 -4.34
CA VAL A 90 -11.35 -5.74 -3.87
C VAL A 90 -10.37 -6.23 -4.92
N GLU A 91 -9.50 -5.33 -5.37
CA GLU A 91 -8.41 -5.61 -6.29
C GLU A 91 -7.07 -5.28 -5.62
N LEU A 92 -6.10 -6.17 -5.80
CA LEU A 92 -4.70 -5.97 -5.46
C LEU A 92 -3.88 -5.88 -6.74
N HIS A 93 -3.13 -4.80 -6.92
CA HIS A 93 -2.24 -4.65 -8.06
C HIS A 93 -0.84 -5.11 -7.64
N VAL A 94 -0.36 -6.18 -8.26
CA VAL A 94 1.03 -6.63 -8.17
C VAL A 94 1.80 -5.95 -9.30
N VAL A 95 2.76 -5.10 -8.93
CA VAL A 95 3.43 -4.17 -9.84
C VAL A 95 4.90 -4.59 -10.01
N PRO A 96 5.30 -5.17 -11.16
CA PRO A 96 6.70 -5.45 -11.46
C PRO A 96 7.58 -4.19 -11.42
N LEU A 97 8.74 -4.26 -10.75
CA LEU A 97 9.68 -3.14 -10.66
C LEU A 97 10.83 -3.36 -11.65
N HIS A 98 10.68 -2.80 -12.84
CA HIS A 98 11.61 -2.98 -13.96
C HIS A 98 12.89 -2.15 -13.83
N GLY A 99 14.00 -2.72 -14.30
CA GLY A 99 15.27 -1.99 -14.46
C GLY A 99 16.05 -1.75 -13.16
N LEU A 100 15.76 -2.49 -12.09
CA LEU A 100 16.48 -2.47 -10.82
C LEU A 100 17.86 -3.14 -10.91
N GLU A 101 18.81 -2.60 -10.16
CA GLU A 101 20.15 -3.17 -9.99
C GLU A 101 20.17 -4.37 -9.04
N SER A 102 21.29 -5.10 -9.00
CA SER A 102 21.46 -6.25 -8.10
C SER A 102 21.63 -5.86 -6.64
N GLU A 103 22.34 -4.77 -6.40
CA GLU A 103 22.50 -4.19 -5.08
C GLU A 103 21.35 -3.23 -4.82
N TRP A 104 20.77 -3.31 -3.61
CA TRP A 104 19.73 -2.38 -3.22
C TRP A 104 20.33 -0.98 -3.07
N LYS A 105 19.63 0.02 -3.61
CA LYS A 105 19.91 1.42 -3.36
C LYS A 105 18.59 2.19 -3.26
N PRO A 106 18.55 3.32 -2.53
CA PRO A 106 17.36 4.15 -2.50
C PRO A 106 17.01 4.65 -3.90
N HIS A 107 15.74 4.54 -4.27
CA HIS A 107 15.18 5.09 -5.50
C HIS A 107 13.98 5.97 -5.12
N LEU A 108 14.19 7.28 -5.14
CA LEU A 108 13.17 8.27 -4.77
C LEU A 108 12.60 8.92 -6.03
N ALA A 109 11.30 9.17 -6.03
CA ALA A 109 10.68 10.02 -7.04
C ALA A 109 11.32 11.41 -7.04
N ALA A 110 11.51 11.99 -8.22
CA ALA A 110 12.08 13.33 -8.38
C ALA A 110 11.11 14.44 -7.93
N GLU A 111 9.81 14.17 -7.97
CA GLU A 111 8.75 15.13 -7.70
C GLU A 111 8.00 14.75 -6.42
N GLU A 112 7.63 15.77 -5.65
CA GLU A 112 6.70 15.63 -4.54
C GLU A 112 5.24 15.61 -5.06
N ASP A 113 4.36 15.00 -4.28
CA ASP A 113 2.91 14.97 -4.52
C ASP A 113 2.17 15.24 -3.21
N PHE A 114 1.08 16.01 -3.27
CA PHE A 114 0.25 16.26 -2.11
C PHE A 114 -1.22 16.45 -2.49
N GLN A 115 -2.06 15.61 -1.89
CA GLN A 115 -3.49 15.54 -2.12
C GLN A 115 -4.21 15.65 -0.77
N PRO A 116 -4.83 16.81 -0.45
CA PRO A 116 -5.53 16.99 0.83
C PRO A 116 -6.81 16.14 0.94
N TYR A 117 -7.34 15.71 -0.19
CA TYR A 117 -8.52 14.86 -0.34
C TYR A 117 -8.22 13.76 -1.36
N ASP A 118 -9.02 12.70 -1.35
CA ASP A 118 -8.95 11.58 -2.27
C ASP A 118 -9.08 12.03 -3.74
N PRO A 119 -8.00 11.92 -4.55
CA PRO A 119 -7.99 12.31 -5.96
C PRO A 119 -8.45 11.15 -6.88
N GLY A 120 -8.88 10.01 -6.33
CA GLY A 120 -9.24 8.81 -7.07
C GLY A 120 -8.07 7.85 -7.37
N TYR A 121 -6.87 8.14 -6.85
CA TYR A 121 -5.70 7.26 -6.91
C TYR A 121 -4.84 7.41 -5.65
N ILE A 122 -3.92 6.48 -5.44
CA ILE A 122 -2.87 6.60 -4.42
C ILE A 122 -1.51 6.51 -5.07
N SER A 123 -0.53 7.16 -4.45
CA SER A 123 0.87 7.20 -4.88
C SER A 123 1.78 6.93 -3.69
N SER A 124 2.97 6.40 -3.94
CA SER A 124 3.99 6.25 -2.92
C SER A 124 4.95 7.43 -2.82
N LYS A 125 4.82 8.45 -3.70
CA LYS A 125 5.61 9.69 -3.70
C LYS A 125 5.57 10.36 -2.32
N SER A 126 6.67 11.00 -1.92
CA SER A 126 6.69 11.87 -0.75
C SER A 126 5.94 13.18 -1.04
N GLY A 127 5.35 13.78 -0.01
CA GLY A 127 4.82 15.14 -0.07
C GLY A 127 5.75 16.15 0.61
N PRO A 128 5.36 17.44 0.63
CA PRO A 128 6.11 18.46 1.34
C PRO A 128 6.13 18.16 2.83
N ARG A 129 7.19 18.61 3.51
CA ARG A 129 7.32 18.39 4.96
C ARG A 129 6.20 19.10 5.71
N TRP A 130 5.48 18.36 6.55
CA TRP A 130 4.49 18.90 7.47
C TRP A 130 5.11 19.45 8.75
N THR A 131 4.40 20.38 9.39
CA THR A 131 4.84 20.91 10.69
C THR A 131 4.61 19.90 11.80
N ASP A 132 5.38 20.01 12.88
CA ASP A 132 5.21 19.15 14.05
C ASP A 132 3.81 19.27 14.67
N ALA A 133 3.20 20.46 14.58
CA ALA A 133 1.85 20.74 15.08
C ALA A 133 0.78 20.02 14.24
N ASP A 134 0.91 20.03 12.92
CA ASP A 134 -0.01 19.33 12.02
C ASP A 134 0.05 17.81 12.24
N LEU A 135 1.27 17.27 12.38
CA LEU A 135 1.50 15.85 12.65
C LEU A 135 0.95 15.45 14.02
N GLU A 136 1.12 16.29 15.06
CA GLU A 136 0.58 16.01 16.39
C GLU A 136 -0.95 16.07 16.43
N ALA A 137 -1.57 16.98 15.67
CA ALA A 137 -3.02 17.07 15.54
C ALA A 137 -3.60 15.80 14.89
N VAL A 138 -2.99 15.32 13.80
CA VAL A 138 -3.39 14.05 13.16
C VAL A 138 -3.16 12.87 14.08
N ARG A 139 -1.98 12.78 14.71
CA ARG A 139 -1.64 11.70 15.66
C ARG A 139 -2.67 11.62 16.79
N SER A 140 -3.04 12.76 17.37
CA SER A 140 -4.02 12.83 18.46
C SER A 140 -5.38 12.26 18.05
N ARG A 141 -5.85 12.58 16.85
CA ARG A 141 -7.13 12.08 16.31
C ARG A 141 -7.12 10.56 16.10
N VAL A 142 -6.03 10.01 15.58
CA VAL A 142 -5.89 8.56 15.37
C VAL A 142 -5.77 7.83 16.71
N ARG A 143 -4.92 8.33 17.62
CA ARG A 143 -4.73 7.72 18.94
C ARG A 143 -5.97 7.77 19.82
N ALA A 144 -6.86 8.75 19.63
CA ALA A 144 -8.14 8.81 20.34
C ALA A 144 -9.03 7.57 20.12
N GLN A 145 -8.74 6.76 19.09
CA GLN A 145 -9.44 5.50 18.80
C GLN A 145 -8.85 4.30 19.55
N LEU A 146 -7.73 4.46 20.25
CA LEU A 146 -7.11 3.41 21.05
C LEU A 146 -7.81 3.27 22.40
N PRO A 147 -7.78 2.07 23.02
CA PRO A 147 -8.25 1.89 24.39
C PRO A 147 -7.50 2.78 25.40
N ASP A 148 -6.20 2.99 25.18
CA ASP A 148 -5.39 3.95 25.93
C ASP A 148 -4.65 4.89 24.95
N PRO A 149 -5.25 6.06 24.64
CA PRO A 149 -4.63 7.05 23.76
C PRO A 149 -3.31 7.62 24.28
N ASN A 150 -3.06 7.55 25.59
CA ASN A 150 -1.91 8.17 26.26
C ASN A 150 -0.85 7.16 26.70
N ALA A 151 -1.00 5.88 26.34
CA ALA A 151 -0.02 4.84 26.60
C ALA A 151 1.39 5.30 26.18
N ALA A 152 2.34 5.15 27.10
CA ALA A 152 3.75 5.44 26.84
C ALA A 152 4.27 4.52 25.73
N PRO A 153 5.08 5.03 24.78
CA PRO A 153 5.61 4.20 23.71
C PRO A 153 6.53 3.09 24.23
N ASP A 154 6.45 1.91 23.62
CA ASP A 154 7.41 0.84 23.84
C ASP A 154 8.54 0.94 22.81
N TYR A 155 9.75 1.22 23.28
CA TYR A 155 10.94 1.37 22.43
C TYR A 155 11.71 0.07 22.16
N THR A 156 11.10 -1.08 22.44
CA THR A 156 11.69 -2.39 22.16
C THR A 156 11.95 -2.56 20.66
N PHE A 157 13.23 -2.73 20.32
CA PHE A 157 13.70 -3.10 18.99
C PHE A 157 14.21 -4.54 19.02
N LEU A 158 13.80 -5.36 18.04
CA LEU A 158 14.11 -6.79 17.99
C LEU A 158 15.23 -7.11 17.00
N GLY A 159 16.14 -6.15 16.80
CA GLY A 159 17.34 -6.29 15.98
C GLY A 159 18.61 -5.92 16.75
N ASP A 160 19.69 -5.61 16.02
CA ASP A 160 20.92 -5.10 16.62
C ASP A 160 20.67 -3.72 17.27
N PRO A 161 20.84 -3.56 18.60
CA PRO A 161 20.63 -2.27 19.27
C PRO A 161 21.49 -1.12 18.72
N SER A 162 22.57 -1.43 18.00
CA SER A 162 23.47 -0.45 17.37
C SER A 162 23.15 -0.13 15.90
N ASP A 163 22.11 -0.74 15.33
CA ASP A 163 21.74 -0.54 13.93
C ASP A 163 21.49 0.95 13.63
N PRO A 164 22.28 1.57 12.73
CA PRO A 164 22.19 2.98 12.40
C PRO A 164 21.12 3.27 11.33
N GLY A 165 20.26 2.33 10.95
CA GLY A 165 19.17 2.56 10.00
C GLY A 165 18.09 3.49 10.58
N LEU A 166 17.42 4.28 9.71
CA LEU A 166 16.40 5.25 10.15
C LEU A 166 15.25 4.58 10.93
N PHE A 167 14.66 3.50 10.40
CA PHE A 167 13.56 2.80 11.08
C PHE A 167 13.97 2.14 12.40
N PRO A 168 15.12 1.44 12.50
CA PRO A 168 15.67 1.03 13.78
C PRO A 168 15.72 2.16 14.82
N ARG A 169 16.24 3.34 14.45
CA ARG A 169 16.29 4.51 15.33
C ARG A 169 14.89 5.04 15.72
N ILE A 170 13.92 5.04 14.79
CA ILE A 170 12.52 5.38 15.10
C ILE A 170 11.91 4.37 16.09
N VAL A 171 12.12 3.07 15.89
CA VAL A 171 11.62 2.01 16.79
C VAL A 171 12.21 2.15 18.19
N ARG A 172 13.50 2.54 18.31
CA ARG A 172 14.17 2.80 19.59
C ARG A 172 13.87 4.16 20.21
N GLY A 173 13.12 5.03 19.52
CA GLY A 173 12.78 6.36 20.02
C GLY A 173 13.91 7.37 20.00
N GLU A 174 14.92 7.13 19.18
CA GLU A 174 16.08 8.02 18.98
C GLU A 174 15.76 9.16 18.00
N GLU A 175 14.70 9.00 17.22
CA GLU A 175 14.21 9.99 16.25
C GLU A 175 12.92 10.66 16.73
N LYS A 176 12.70 11.90 16.27
CA LYS A 176 11.40 12.54 16.42
C LYS A 176 10.36 11.78 15.61
N GLN A 177 9.25 11.44 16.25
CA GLN A 177 8.26 10.54 15.68
C GLN A 177 6.84 10.86 16.18
N TRP A 178 5.86 10.43 15.39
CA TRP A 178 4.44 10.58 15.70
C TRP A 178 3.74 9.23 15.63
N ARG A 179 4.00 8.39 16.64
CA ARG A 179 3.42 7.03 16.74
C ARG A 179 1.92 7.09 16.91
N VAL A 180 1.20 6.34 16.09
CA VAL A 180 -0.27 6.24 16.11
C VAL A 180 -0.76 4.92 16.66
N TRP A 181 0.05 3.86 16.58
CA TRP A 181 -0.28 2.53 17.09
C TRP A 181 0.98 1.68 17.23
N GLU A 182 0.97 0.71 18.13
CA GLU A 182 2.02 -0.32 18.25
C GLU A 182 1.47 -1.59 18.90
N ASP A 183 2.17 -2.69 18.70
CA ASP A 183 2.03 -3.95 19.43
C ASP A 183 3.42 -4.55 19.74
N ASP A 184 3.45 -5.78 20.24
CA ASP A 184 4.69 -6.50 20.58
C ASP A 184 5.62 -6.72 19.37
N GLY A 185 5.10 -6.62 18.14
CA GLY A 185 5.82 -6.95 16.91
C GLY A 185 6.02 -5.77 15.95
N HIS A 186 5.26 -4.69 16.07
CA HIS A 186 5.20 -3.62 15.07
C HIS A 186 4.96 -2.23 15.68
N VAL A 187 5.32 -1.21 14.90
CA VAL A 187 5.11 0.20 15.22
C VAL A 187 4.55 0.91 13.99
N ALA A 188 3.49 1.68 14.15
CA ALA A 188 2.94 2.57 13.14
C ALA A 188 3.12 4.03 13.53
N PHE A 189 3.62 4.85 12.60
CA PHE A 189 3.89 6.27 12.81
C PHE A 189 3.60 7.10 11.56
N LEU A 190 3.28 8.38 11.74
CA LEU A 190 3.10 9.30 10.63
C LEU A 190 4.45 9.65 10.00
N THR A 191 4.52 9.65 8.68
CA THR A 191 5.66 10.25 7.98
C THR A 191 5.60 11.78 8.10
N PRO A 192 6.74 12.48 8.27
CA PRO A 192 6.77 13.93 8.18
C PRO A 192 6.63 14.47 6.75
N PHE A 193 6.68 13.61 5.73
CA PHE A 193 6.54 13.95 4.30
C PHE A 193 5.27 13.32 3.68
N PRO A 194 4.08 13.55 4.26
CA PRO A 194 2.88 12.85 3.81
C PRO A 194 2.41 13.42 2.46
N ASN A 195 2.07 12.54 1.51
CA ASN A 195 1.36 12.95 0.29
C ASN A 195 -0.17 13.07 0.48
N THR A 196 -0.68 12.65 1.64
CA THR A 196 -2.07 12.87 2.05
C THR A 196 -2.14 12.95 3.58
N PRO A 197 -3.08 13.73 4.16
CA PRO A 197 -3.26 13.77 5.60
C PRO A 197 -3.37 12.37 6.24
N GLY A 198 -2.44 12.06 7.15
CA GLY A 198 -2.44 10.80 7.89
C GLY A 198 -1.73 9.63 7.21
N LEU A 199 -0.94 9.86 6.14
CA LEU A 199 -0.06 8.84 5.59
C LEU A 199 0.79 8.23 6.71
N THR A 200 0.56 6.94 6.95
CA THR A 200 1.15 6.20 8.06
C THR A 200 2.09 5.13 7.52
N VAL A 201 3.28 5.05 8.11
CA VAL A 201 4.26 4.00 7.87
C VAL A 201 4.17 3.01 9.01
N LEU A 202 3.96 1.73 8.69
CA LEU A 202 3.95 0.61 9.63
C LEU A 202 5.16 -0.28 9.37
N VAL A 203 5.93 -0.54 10.43
CA VAL A 203 7.17 -1.32 10.38
C VAL A 203 7.15 -2.42 11.45
N PRO A 204 7.75 -3.60 11.19
CA PRO A 204 8.06 -4.56 12.25
C PRO A 204 9.14 -4.01 13.19
N ARG A 205 9.16 -4.45 14.44
CA ARG A 205 10.26 -4.21 15.40
C ARG A 205 11.50 -5.05 15.08
N LYS A 206 11.30 -6.19 14.42
CA LYS A 206 12.36 -7.05 13.88
C LYS A 206 12.85 -6.44 12.56
N PRO A 207 14.17 -6.27 12.35
CA PRO A 207 14.70 -5.84 11.06
C PRO A 207 14.44 -6.92 10.02
N LEU A 208 13.59 -6.59 9.05
CA LEU A 208 13.19 -7.47 7.95
C LEU A 208 13.51 -6.78 6.62
N SER A 209 13.82 -7.57 5.60
CA SER A 209 14.10 -7.05 4.25
C SER A 209 12.97 -6.16 3.76
N SER A 210 13.29 -5.08 3.06
CA SER A 210 12.26 -4.27 2.43
C SER A 210 11.40 -5.07 1.46
N ASP A 211 11.90 -6.16 0.86
CA ASP A 211 11.18 -7.05 -0.06
C ASP A 211 10.11 -7.90 0.64
N ILE A 212 8.95 -7.28 0.83
CA ILE A 212 7.83 -7.85 1.58
C ILE A 212 7.38 -9.21 1.02
N PHE A 213 7.39 -9.43 -0.30
CA PHE A 213 6.97 -10.72 -0.85
C PHE A 213 7.94 -11.85 -0.52
N ARG A 214 9.22 -11.54 -0.28
CA ARG A 214 10.25 -12.53 0.08
C ARG A 214 10.35 -12.80 1.58
N LEU A 215 9.58 -12.10 2.41
CA LEU A 215 9.53 -12.40 3.85
C LEU A 215 9.07 -13.83 4.09
N GLU A 216 9.48 -14.39 5.24
CA GLU A 216 8.90 -15.62 5.74
C GLU A 216 7.38 -15.44 5.91
N GLU A 217 6.60 -16.49 5.63
CA GLU A 217 5.15 -16.39 5.61
C GLU A 217 4.58 -15.91 6.96
N GLY A 218 5.17 -16.34 8.08
CA GLY A 218 4.78 -15.89 9.42
C GLY A 218 4.99 -14.40 9.63
N ASP A 219 6.12 -13.85 9.18
CA ASP A 219 6.41 -12.41 9.23
C ASP A 219 5.47 -11.62 8.30
N TYR A 220 5.23 -12.13 7.09
CA TYR A 220 4.29 -11.52 6.13
C TYR A 220 2.86 -11.44 6.68
N ARG A 221 2.35 -12.54 7.24
CA ARG A 221 1.00 -12.59 7.84
C ARG A 221 0.86 -11.62 9.00
N ARG A 222 1.86 -11.55 9.89
CA ARG A 222 1.86 -10.62 11.02
C ARG A 222 1.84 -9.17 10.57
N LEU A 223 2.68 -8.82 9.59
CA LEU A 223 2.69 -7.47 9.01
C LEU A 223 1.33 -7.13 8.37
N ALA A 224 0.74 -8.07 7.62
CA ALA A 224 -0.59 -7.89 7.03
C ALA A 224 -1.70 -7.68 8.08
N LEU A 225 -1.70 -8.45 9.17
CA LEU A 225 -2.69 -8.25 10.23
C LEU A 225 -2.51 -6.90 10.94
N ALA A 226 -1.26 -6.46 11.11
CA ALA A 226 -0.97 -5.14 11.65
C ALA A 226 -1.45 -4.02 10.70
N THR A 227 -1.32 -4.16 9.37
CA THR A 227 -1.85 -3.15 8.43
C THR A 227 -3.37 -3.01 8.55
N ARG A 228 -4.08 -4.14 8.69
CA ARG A 228 -5.53 -4.18 8.93
C ARG A 228 -5.93 -3.52 10.25
N LYS A 229 -5.13 -3.69 11.31
CA LYS A 229 -5.41 -3.04 12.60
C LYS A 229 -5.28 -1.52 12.49
N VAL A 230 -4.20 -1.06 11.86
CA VAL A 230 -3.90 0.38 11.72
C VAL A 230 -4.88 1.05 10.75
N SER A 231 -5.29 0.38 9.66
CA SER A 231 -6.25 0.95 8.72
C SER A 231 -7.57 1.32 9.40
N GLY A 232 -8.10 0.47 10.29
CA GLY A 232 -9.32 0.77 11.05
C GLY A 232 -9.19 1.99 11.96
N LEU A 233 -8.01 2.21 12.54
CA LEU A 233 -7.73 3.41 13.36
C LEU A 233 -7.69 4.68 12.50
N LEU A 234 -7.12 4.59 11.30
CA LEU A 234 -7.05 5.71 10.36
C LEU A 234 -8.43 6.06 9.82
N GLU A 235 -9.24 5.07 9.43
CA GLU A 235 -10.64 5.28 9.01
C GLU A 235 -11.44 6.01 10.09
N ALA A 236 -11.42 5.50 11.33
CA ALA A 236 -12.17 6.07 12.44
C ALA A 236 -11.64 7.45 12.88
N GLY A 237 -10.33 7.61 13.04
CA GLY A 237 -9.72 8.85 13.55
C GLY A 237 -9.75 10.00 12.56
N LEU A 238 -9.64 9.69 11.26
CA LEU A 238 -9.56 10.70 10.20
C LEU A 238 -10.89 10.92 9.47
N GLY A 239 -11.87 10.03 9.66
CA GLY A 239 -13.10 10.03 8.88
C GLY A 239 -12.85 9.63 7.43
N ALA A 240 -11.79 8.86 7.18
CA ALA A 240 -11.47 8.36 5.85
C ALA A 240 -12.50 7.28 5.44
N TRP A 241 -12.96 7.34 4.20
CA TRP A 241 -13.94 6.36 3.70
C TRP A 241 -13.30 5.01 3.36
N GLY A 242 -11.98 4.99 3.24
CA GLY A 242 -11.14 3.80 3.08
C GLY A 242 -9.67 4.14 3.27
N VAL A 243 -8.83 3.11 3.28
CA VAL A 243 -7.37 3.25 3.36
C VAL A 243 -6.72 2.43 2.26
N GLY A 244 -5.86 3.06 1.46
CA GLY A 244 -4.99 2.40 0.51
C GLY A 244 -3.79 1.73 1.18
N LEU A 245 -3.23 0.72 0.52
CA LEU A 245 -2.05 -0.02 0.98
C LEU A 245 -1.00 -0.06 -0.11
N ILE A 246 0.25 0.27 0.24
CA ILE A 246 1.41 0.09 -0.64
C ILE A 246 2.51 -0.69 0.07
N PHE A 247 3.01 -1.74 -0.60
CA PHE A 247 4.29 -2.39 -0.30
C PHE A 247 5.27 -2.08 -1.44
N GLU A 248 6.30 -1.28 -1.17
CA GLU A 248 7.23 -0.80 -2.20
C GLU A 248 8.70 -1.06 -1.84
N GLY A 249 9.17 -0.54 -0.71
CA GLY A 249 10.48 -0.89 -0.13
C GLY A 249 11.73 -0.29 -0.80
N PHE A 250 11.62 0.83 -1.51
CA PHE A 250 12.76 1.46 -2.21
C PHE A 250 13.19 2.82 -1.68
N GLU A 251 12.47 3.39 -0.71
CA GLU A 251 12.96 4.58 0.01
C GLU A 251 13.94 4.17 1.12
N ILE A 252 13.64 3.07 1.82
CA ILE A 252 14.38 2.57 2.98
C ILE A 252 14.41 1.04 2.90
N ASP A 253 15.59 0.43 3.06
CA ASP A 253 15.76 -1.03 3.04
C ASP A 253 15.35 -1.68 4.36
N TYR A 254 14.08 -1.62 4.66
CA TYR A 254 13.46 -2.21 5.85
C TYR A 254 12.00 -2.50 5.52
N ALA A 255 11.44 -3.64 5.91
CA ALA A 255 10.04 -3.98 5.61
C ALA A 255 9.09 -2.88 6.12
N HIS A 256 8.29 -2.29 5.22
CA HIS A 256 7.32 -1.26 5.63
C HIS A 256 6.10 -1.23 4.74
N ALA A 257 4.96 -0.99 5.37
CA ALA A 257 3.69 -0.74 4.72
C ALA A 257 3.39 0.76 4.76
N LYS A 258 3.01 1.33 3.63
CA LYS A 258 2.43 2.68 3.56
C LYS A 258 0.91 2.55 3.55
N LEU A 259 0.25 3.16 4.53
CA LEU A 259 -1.20 3.24 4.65
C LEU A 259 -1.65 4.66 4.29
N ILE A 260 -2.54 4.77 3.31
CA ILE A 260 -2.91 6.04 2.66
C ILE A 260 -4.41 6.29 2.88
N PRO A 261 -4.80 7.12 3.86
CA PRO A 261 -6.21 7.44 4.10
C PRO A 261 -6.86 8.15 2.90
N LEU A 262 -8.07 7.72 2.54
CA LEU A 262 -8.87 8.34 1.48
C LEU A 262 -9.96 9.23 2.11
N ILE A 263 -9.73 10.54 2.09
CA ILE A 263 -10.63 11.53 2.70
C ILE A 263 -11.48 12.18 1.62
N SER A 264 -12.80 12.15 1.76
CA SER A 264 -13.70 12.79 0.79
C SER A 264 -13.50 14.31 0.81
N SER A 265 -13.52 14.94 -0.37
CA SER A 265 -13.63 16.39 -0.47
C SER A 265 -14.98 16.86 0.10
N PRO A 266 -15.03 17.99 0.84
CA PRO A 266 -16.29 18.61 1.24
C PRO A 266 -17.10 19.12 0.04
N ASP A 267 -16.47 19.28 -1.13
CA ASP A 267 -17.12 19.65 -2.39
C ASP A 267 -17.09 18.46 -3.36
N GLU A 268 -18.25 17.78 -3.50
CA GLU A 268 -18.42 16.63 -4.41
C GLU A 268 -18.18 17.01 -5.89
N ALA A 269 -18.33 18.29 -6.28
CA ALA A 269 -18.10 18.72 -7.65
C ALA A 269 -16.61 18.73 -8.05
N GLN A 270 -15.70 18.86 -7.07
CA GLN A 270 -14.26 18.78 -7.29
C GLN A 270 -13.74 17.34 -7.43
N MET A 271 -14.54 16.32 -7.11
CA MET A 271 -14.18 14.91 -7.32
C MET A 271 -14.01 14.55 -8.81
N SER A 272 -14.47 15.40 -9.73
CA SER A 272 -14.37 15.17 -11.18
C SER A 272 -13.14 15.81 -11.84
N LEU A 273 -12.27 16.48 -11.07
CA LEU A 273 -11.15 17.22 -11.63
C LEU A 273 -9.82 16.56 -11.24
N THR A 274 -9.19 15.98 -12.26
CA THR A 274 -7.81 15.47 -12.33
C THR A 274 -7.59 14.00 -11.95
N CYS A 275 -8.14 13.08 -12.77
CA CYS A 275 -7.32 11.90 -13.07
C CYS A 275 -6.02 12.43 -13.69
N PRO A 276 -4.84 12.11 -13.14
CA PRO A 276 -3.59 12.48 -13.77
C PRO A 276 -3.58 11.96 -15.20
N ALA A 277 -2.92 12.68 -16.10
CA ALA A 277 -2.75 12.21 -17.47
C ALA A 277 -2.16 10.78 -17.42
N PRO A 278 -2.70 9.82 -18.18
CA PRO A 278 -2.19 8.45 -18.12
C PRO A 278 -0.69 8.43 -18.42
N GLU A 279 0.10 7.97 -17.44
CA GLU A 279 1.54 7.84 -17.56
C GLU A 279 1.92 6.37 -17.75
N PHE A 280 3.04 6.13 -18.43
CA PHE A 280 3.59 4.80 -18.61
C PHE A 280 5.10 4.83 -18.39
N PHE A 281 5.60 3.88 -17.59
CA PHE A 281 7.02 3.77 -17.29
C PHE A 281 7.52 2.37 -17.59
N ASP A 282 8.44 2.26 -18.57
CA ASP A 282 9.15 1.02 -18.88
C ASP A 282 10.11 0.57 -17.76
N ARG A 283 10.54 1.52 -16.92
CA ARG A 283 11.47 1.29 -15.81
C ARG A 283 10.95 1.98 -14.57
N TYR A 284 11.23 1.39 -13.41
CA TYR A 284 10.81 1.94 -12.12
C TYR A 284 11.36 3.37 -11.90
N PRO A 285 10.49 4.39 -11.77
CA PRO A 285 10.87 5.79 -11.64
C PRO A 285 11.08 6.25 -10.18
N GLY A 286 11.05 5.34 -9.19
CA GLY A 286 11.20 5.68 -7.77
C GLY A 286 9.90 5.92 -7.01
N TYR A 287 8.75 5.57 -7.59
CA TYR A 287 7.47 5.48 -6.89
C TYR A 287 6.57 4.42 -7.55
N VAL A 288 5.46 4.05 -6.90
CA VAL A 288 4.36 3.28 -7.49
C VAL A 288 3.03 4.00 -7.27
N THR A 289 2.05 3.73 -8.12
CA THR A 289 0.74 4.38 -8.07
C THR A 289 -0.37 3.40 -8.46
N SER A 290 -1.61 3.69 -8.04
CA SER A 290 -2.81 3.03 -8.54
C SER A 290 -3.40 3.73 -9.78
N ALA A 291 -2.84 4.85 -10.21
CA ALA A 291 -3.28 5.53 -11.43
C ALA A 291 -3.10 4.60 -12.64
N SER A 292 -4.09 4.62 -13.55
CA SER A 292 -4.01 3.86 -14.79
C SER A 292 -3.05 4.52 -15.76
N GLY A 293 -2.29 3.69 -16.49
CA GLY A 293 -1.55 4.11 -17.66
C GLY A 293 -2.43 4.16 -18.92
N PRO A 294 -1.83 4.35 -20.10
CA PRO A 294 -2.53 4.18 -21.36
C PRO A 294 -3.04 2.72 -21.51
N PRO A 295 -4.11 2.48 -22.29
CA PRO A 295 -4.57 1.13 -22.59
C PRO A 295 -3.44 0.26 -23.15
N ALA A 296 -3.33 -0.96 -22.65
CA ALA A 296 -2.35 -1.93 -23.13
C ALA A 296 -2.60 -2.25 -24.61
N SER A 297 -1.51 -2.47 -25.36
CA SER A 297 -1.57 -3.12 -26.66
C SER A 297 -2.12 -4.55 -26.53
N ARG A 298 -2.57 -5.10 -27.66
CA ARG A 298 -2.92 -6.53 -27.74
C ARG A 298 -1.71 -7.45 -27.77
N GLU A 299 -0.56 -6.90 -28.15
CA GLU A 299 0.78 -7.52 -28.09
C GLU A 299 1.36 -7.32 -26.69
#